data_AF-A0A1F9MUJ7-F1
#
_entry.id   AF-A0A1F9MUJ7-F1
#
_cell.length_a   1.000
_cell.length_b   1.000
_cell.length_c   1.000
_cell.angle_alpha   90.00
_cell.angle_beta   90.00
_cell.angle_gamma   90.00
#
_symmetry.space_group_name_H-M   'P 1'
#
loop_
_entity.id
_entity.type
_entity.pdbx_description
1 polymer ?
#
loop_
_entity_poly.entity_id
_entity_poly.type
_entity_poly.pdbx_seq_one_letter_code
_entity_poly.pdbx_strand_id
1 'polypeptide(L)'
;MNEESMANQEHPKRHWRNYLLDARYQVTFTLPMVLLAAALFVGLGLLAIRKAESATKIGITHLEQSGAFLESATATRETLQNRERWIRYGIVGVGMLLTLGLTGFGVVYTHRVAGPLHRIGVELGNLKDGKYAPLAPLRKGDELTDLYEQFRRACAALRTREERDTEVLRRVIEAAKQSPNMAHDLLAELQQRLQVKESRLG
;
A
#
# COMPACT_ATOMS: atom_id res chain seq x y z
N MET A 1 -48.42 -14.92 0.20
CA MET A 1 -47.82 -13.66 -0.26
C MET A 1 -47.52 -12.84 0.97
N ASN A 2 -46.24 -12.50 1.21
CA ASN A 2 -45.79 -11.32 1.95
C ASN A 2 -44.25 -11.38 1.98
N GLU A 3 -43.65 -10.68 1.02
CA GLU A 3 -42.21 -10.59 0.72
C GLU A 3 -41.52 -9.38 1.39
N GLU A 4 -42.15 -8.71 2.36
CA GLU A 4 -41.65 -7.43 2.88
C GLU A 4 -40.93 -7.56 4.22
N SER A 5 -39.74 -8.18 4.24
CA SER A 5 -38.76 -7.93 5.31
C SER A 5 -37.32 -8.26 4.86
N MET A 6 -36.95 -7.77 3.69
CA MET A 6 -35.54 -7.71 3.30
C MET A 6 -34.93 -6.46 3.94
N ALA A 7 -34.30 -6.70 5.09
CA ALA A 7 -33.58 -5.72 5.89
C ALA A 7 -32.69 -4.80 5.02
N ASN A 8 -32.96 -3.51 5.09
CA ASN A 8 -32.06 -2.43 4.69
C ASN A 8 -30.76 -2.54 5.50
N GLN A 9 -29.77 -3.25 4.98
CA GLN A 9 -28.41 -3.24 5.52
C GLN A 9 -27.68 -2.02 4.97
N GLU A 10 -27.73 -0.92 5.72
CA GLU A 10 -26.92 0.26 5.41
C GLU A 10 -25.43 -0.12 5.45
N HIS A 11 -24.78 -0.11 4.28
CA HIS A 11 -23.34 -0.31 4.17
C HIS A 11 -22.59 0.79 4.95
N PRO A 12 -21.68 0.44 5.88
CA PRO A 12 -20.98 1.44 6.69
C PRO A 12 -20.16 2.38 5.79
N LYS A 13 -20.46 3.68 5.88
CA LYS A 13 -19.78 4.75 5.13
C LYS A 13 -18.29 4.75 5.50
N ARG A 14 -17.45 4.36 4.53
CA ARG A 14 -15.98 4.29 4.71
C ARG A 14 -15.42 5.66 5.03
N HIS A 15 -14.85 5.81 6.21
CA HIS A 15 -14.28 7.06 6.70
C HIS A 15 -12.82 7.20 6.20
N TRP A 16 -12.57 8.18 5.33
CA TRP A 16 -11.28 8.35 4.65
C TRP A 16 -10.15 8.75 5.60
N ARG A 17 -10.48 9.19 6.82
CA ARG A 17 -9.49 9.60 7.82
C ARG A 17 -8.68 8.43 8.39
N ASN A 18 -9.03 7.18 8.09
CA ASN A 18 -8.21 6.02 8.47
C ASN A 18 -7.07 5.70 7.48
N TYR A 19 -6.98 6.40 6.34
CA TYR A 19 -5.89 6.19 5.36
C TYR A 19 -4.52 6.72 5.84
N LEU A 20 -4.53 7.64 6.81
CA LEU A 20 -3.35 8.36 7.30
C LEU A 20 -2.82 7.81 8.64
N LEU A 21 -3.44 6.80 9.25
CA LEU A 21 -3.00 6.28 10.54
C LEU A 21 -1.68 5.47 10.45
N ASP A 22 -1.37 4.89 9.28
CA ASP A 22 -0.12 4.15 9.01
C ASP A 22 0.97 5.05 8.36
N ALA A 23 1.06 6.32 8.79
CA ALA A 23 1.91 7.34 8.19
C ALA A 23 3.42 6.99 8.15
N ARG A 24 3.92 6.17 9.08
CA ARG A 24 5.36 5.89 9.20
C ARG A 24 5.92 5.09 8.03
N TYR A 25 5.18 4.09 7.55
CA TYR A 25 5.57 3.31 6.39
C TYR A 25 5.36 4.10 5.09
N GLN A 26 4.24 4.82 4.95
CA GLN A 26 3.95 5.62 3.77
C GLN A 26 4.97 6.73 3.53
N VAL A 27 5.39 7.44 4.59
CA VAL A 27 6.39 8.51 4.49
C VAL A 27 7.75 7.96 4.06
N THR A 28 8.19 6.82 4.59
CA THR A 28 9.53 6.29 4.30
C THR A 28 9.72 5.97 2.81
N PHE A 29 8.69 5.48 2.12
CA PHE A 29 8.78 5.13 0.69
C PHE A 29 8.29 6.23 -0.25
N THR A 30 7.21 6.94 0.12
CA THR A 30 6.63 7.99 -0.73
C THR A 30 7.48 9.26 -0.70
N LEU A 31 8.04 9.63 0.45
CA LEU A 31 8.78 10.89 0.59
C LEU A 31 10.04 10.95 -0.31
N PRO A 32 10.92 9.92 -0.37
CA PRO A 32 12.06 9.95 -1.27
C PRO A 32 11.65 10.05 -2.75
N MET A 33 10.60 9.32 -3.17
CA MET A 33 10.10 9.39 -4.55
C MET A 33 9.56 10.76 -4.90
N VAL A 34 8.77 11.37 -4.00
CA VAL A 34 8.20 12.71 -4.20
C VAL A 34 9.31 13.77 -4.20
N LEU A 35 10.27 13.68 -3.28
CA LEU A 35 11.41 14.60 -3.24
C LEU A 35 12.27 14.50 -4.49
N LEU A 36 12.54 13.29 -4.98
CA LEU A 36 13.27 13.07 -6.22
C LEU A 36 12.51 13.65 -7.42
N ALA A 37 11.20 13.38 -7.52
CA ALA A 37 10.37 13.93 -8.59
C ALA A 37 10.33 15.47 -8.54
N ALA A 38 10.13 16.05 -7.36
CA ALA A 38 10.16 17.50 -7.17
C ALA A 38 11.51 18.11 -7.55
N ALA A 39 12.62 17.49 -7.13
CA ALA A 39 13.97 17.93 -7.49
C ALA A 39 14.20 17.88 -9.01
N LEU A 40 13.74 16.83 -9.68
CA LEU A 40 13.81 16.71 -11.14
C LEU A 40 12.96 17.78 -11.83
N PHE A 41 11.73 18.02 -11.39
CA PHE A 41 10.87 19.06 -11.97
C PHE A 41 11.43 20.47 -11.76
N VAL A 42 11.97 20.76 -10.58
CA VAL A 42 12.63 22.04 -10.31
C VAL A 42 13.87 22.19 -11.19
N GLY A 43 14.73 21.17 -11.27
CA GLY A 43 15.94 21.18 -12.09
C GLY A 43 15.62 21.39 -13.57
N LEU A 44 14.71 20.59 -14.13
CA LEU A 44 14.27 20.71 -15.52
C LEU A 44 13.56 22.03 -15.80
N GLY A 45 12.73 22.51 -14.86
CA GLY A 45 12.06 23.80 -14.98
C GLY A 45 13.04 24.97 -15.04
N LEU A 46 14.06 24.97 -14.18
CA LEU A 46 15.13 25.98 -14.19
C LEU A 46 15.94 25.92 -15.50
N LEU A 47 16.28 24.72 -15.99
CA LEU A 47 16.97 24.56 -17.26
C LEU A 47 16.12 25.04 -18.45
N ALA A 48 14.83 24.72 -18.46
CA ALA A 48 13.90 25.15 -19.50
C ALA A 48 13.75 26.67 -19.54
N ILE A 49 13.59 27.33 -18.38
CA ILE A 49 13.51 28.79 -18.29
C ILE A 49 14.82 29.43 -18.78
N ARG A 50 15.99 28.92 -18.35
CA ARG A 50 17.29 29.44 -18.80
C ARG A 50 17.49 29.32 -20.31
N LYS A 51 17.05 28.22 -20.91
CA LYS A 51 17.11 28.01 -22.37
C LYS A 51 16.13 28.92 -23.11
N ALA A 52 14.93 29.13 -22.56
CA ALA A 52 13.94 30.05 -23.13
C ALA A 52 14.46 31.50 -23.15
N GLU A 53 14.98 31.99 -22.01
CA GLU A 53 15.54 33.35 -21.90
C GLU A 53 16.73 33.57 -22.86
N SER A 54 17.57 32.55 -23.03
CA SER A 54 18.70 32.61 -23.97
C SER A 54 18.23 32.70 -25.42
N ALA A 55 17.21 31.95 -25.80
CA ALA A 55 16.64 31.97 -27.15
C ALA A 55 15.99 33.32 -27.47
N THR A 56 15.22 33.89 -26.53
CA THR A 56 14.60 35.20 -26.69
C THR A 56 15.63 36.30 -26.85
N LYS A 57 16.69 36.29 -26.03
CA LYS A 57 17.76 37.30 -26.10
C LYS A 57 18.44 37.32 -27.48
N ILE A 58 18.76 36.14 -28.03
CA ILE A 58 19.36 36.00 -29.36
C ILE A 58 18.41 36.51 -30.45
N GLY A 59 17.12 36.18 -30.36
CA GLY A 59 16.10 36.66 -31.30
C GLY A 59 15.96 38.19 -31.31
N ILE A 60 15.91 38.82 -30.13
CA ILE A 60 15.83 40.29 -30.02
C ILE A 60 17.08 40.96 -30.60
N THR A 61 18.28 40.46 -30.29
CA THR A 61 19.52 41.02 -30.84
C THR A 61 19.60 40.94 -32.37
N HIS A 62 19.07 39.87 -32.98
CA HIS A 62 19.00 39.75 -34.44
C HIS A 62 18.01 40.73 -35.07
N LEU A 63 16.88 41.01 -34.39
CA LEU A 63 15.88 41.98 -34.84
C LEU A 63 16.38 43.43 -34.72
N GLU A 64 17.15 43.74 -33.68
CA GLU A 64 17.80 45.04 -33.52
C GLU A 64 18.85 45.30 -34.61
N GLN A 65 19.62 44.26 -34.98
CA GLN A 65 20.63 44.34 -36.04
C GLN A 65 20.04 44.46 -37.45
N SER A 66 18.82 43.96 -37.70
CA SER A 66 18.19 43.99 -39.02
C SER A 66 17.55 45.34 -39.39
N GLY A 67 17.58 46.34 -38.48
CA GLY A 67 17.09 47.70 -38.76
C GLY A 67 15.57 47.83 -38.88
N ALA A 68 14.81 46.79 -38.52
CA ALA A 68 13.35 46.84 -38.48
C ALA A 68 12.88 47.81 -37.38
N PHE A 69 12.12 48.83 -37.79
CA PHE A 69 11.71 50.01 -37.01
C PHE A 69 11.33 49.75 -35.53
N LEU A 70 11.77 50.63 -34.63
CA LEU A 70 11.64 50.56 -33.16
C LEU A 70 10.23 50.28 -32.63
N GLU A 71 9.18 50.65 -33.38
CA GLU A 71 7.77 50.39 -33.04
C GLU A 71 7.40 48.89 -33.21
N SER A 72 8.00 48.22 -34.19
CA SER A 72 7.88 46.77 -34.32
C SER A 72 8.64 46.04 -33.20
N ALA A 73 9.75 46.60 -32.71
CA ALA A 73 10.54 46.01 -31.64
C ALA A 73 9.88 46.10 -30.26
N THR A 74 9.18 47.21 -29.93
CA THR A 74 8.45 47.35 -28.66
C THR A 74 7.23 46.44 -28.60
N ALA A 75 6.41 46.41 -29.65
CA ALA A 75 5.27 45.50 -29.77
C ALA A 75 5.70 44.02 -29.77
N THR A 76 6.83 43.71 -30.40
CA THR A 76 7.42 42.36 -30.36
C THR A 76 7.93 42.01 -28.97
N ARG A 77 8.54 42.94 -28.23
CA ARG A 77 9.00 42.70 -26.85
C ARG A 77 7.85 42.40 -25.88
N GLU A 78 6.74 43.13 -25.96
CA GLU A 78 5.57 42.88 -25.09
C GLU A 78 4.91 41.52 -25.38
N THR A 79 4.78 41.16 -26.66
CA THR A 79 4.23 39.85 -27.05
C THR A 79 5.14 38.69 -26.62
N LEU A 80 6.46 38.86 -26.72
CA LEU A 80 7.44 37.88 -26.23
C LEU A 80 7.38 37.72 -24.70
N GLN A 81 7.34 38.81 -23.94
CA GLN A 81 7.26 38.77 -22.48
C GLN A 81 5.99 38.09 -21.96
N ASN A 82 4.84 38.36 -22.59
CA ASN A 82 3.59 37.68 -22.25
C ASN A 82 3.66 36.18 -22.57
N ARG A 83 4.26 35.81 -23.71
CA ARG A 83 4.45 34.41 -24.09
C ARG A 83 5.40 33.67 -23.14
N GLU A 84 6.51 34.30 -22.75
CA GLU A 84 7.44 33.77 -21.75
C GLU A 84 6.78 33.57 -20.39
N ARG A 85 5.94 34.52 -19.96
CA ARG A 85 5.19 34.42 -18.71
C ARG A 85 4.23 33.24 -18.72
N TRP A 86 3.52 33.02 -19.82
CA TRP A 86 2.66 31.85 -20.01
C TRP A 86 3.45 30.54 -20.04
N ILE A 87 4.59 30.48 -20.72
CA ILE A 87 5.47 29.30 -20.72
C ILE A 87 5.97 29.01 -19.29
N ARG A 88 6.38 30.04 -18.53
CA ARG A 88 6.82 29.90 -17.15
C ARG A 88 5.71 29.36 -16.24
N TYR A 89 4.52 29.95 -16.29
CA TYR A 89 3.36 29.46 -15.53
C TYR A 89 2.93 28.06 -15.98
N GLY A 90 3.02 27.75 -17.27
CA GLY A 90 2.75 26.42 -17.80
C GLY A 90 3.69 25.37 -17.21
N ILE A 91 5.00 25.61 -17.21
CA ILE A 91 6.00 24.69 -16.64
C ILE A 91 5.77 24.48 -15.15
N VAL A 92 5.57 25.56 -14.39
CA VAL A 92 5.30 25.48 -12.95
C VAL A 92 4.00 24.75 -12.67
N GLY A 93 2.93 25.07 -13.40
CA GLY A 93 1.62 24.45 -13.26
C GLY A 93 1.64 22.95 -13.55
N VAL A 94 2.28 22.54 -14.66
CA VAL A 94 2.44 21.12 -15.01
C VAL A 94 3.30 20.40 -13.97
N GLY A 95 4.43 20.98 -13.55
CA GLY A 95 5.29 20.39 -12.52
C GLY A 95 4.57 20.20 -11.19
N MET A 96 3.78 21.19 -10.77
CA MET A 96 2.94 21.11 -9.57
C MET A 96 1.87 20.03 -9.70
N LEU A 97 1.14 20.00 -10.81
CA LEU A 97 0.12 18.99 -11.09
C LEU A 97 0.69 17.57 -11.05
N LEU A 98 1.82 17.34 -11.73
CA LEU A 98 2.47 16.02 -11.78
C LEU A 98 3.01 15.60 -10.41
N THR A 99 3.59 16.53 -9.64
CA THR A 99 4.09 16.24 -8.29
C THR A 99 2.94 15.86 -7.34
N LEU A 100 1.84 16.61 -7.37
CA LEU A 100 0.66 16.32 -6.56
C LEU A 100 0.00 15.00 -6.99
N GLY A 101 -0.12 14.76 -8.30
CA GLY A 101 -0.64 13.52 -8.85
C GLY A 101 0.20 12.31 -8.45
N LEU A 102 1.52 12.41 -8.55
CA LEU A 102 2.44 11.35 -8.13
C LEU A 102 2.39 11.10 -6.62
N THR A 103 2.26 12.16 -5.82
CA THR A 103 2.08 12.04 -4.37
C THR A 103 0.80 11.28 -4.04
N GLY A 104 -0.33 11.68 -4.63
CA GLY A 104 -1.61 11.00 -4.44
C GLY A 104 -1.56 9.53 -4.89
N PHE A 105 -0.98 9.27 -6.06
CA PHE A 105 -0.76 7.92 -6.56
C PHE A 105 0.12 7.09 -5.62
N GLY A 106 1.24 7.64 -5.16
CA GLY A 106 2.18 6.96 -4.25
C GLY A 106 1.51 6.58 -2.92
N VAL A 107 0.69 7.46 -2.36
CA VAL A 107 -0.08 7.17 -1.14
C VAL A 107 -1.07 6.02 -1.38
N VAL A 108 -1.84 6.07 -2.47
CA VAL A 108 -2.81 5.01 -2.80
C VAL A 108 -2.09 3.68 -3.03
N TYR A 109 -1.02 3.67 -3.81
CA TYR A 109 -0.27 2.47 -4.12
C TYR A 109 0.38 1.87 -2.86
N THR A 110 0.94 2.70 -1.99
CA THR A 110 1.56 2.23 -0.74
C THR A 110 0.55 1.55 0.17
N HIS A 111 -0.70 2.06 0.26
CA HIS A 111 -1.74 1.38 1.05
C HIS A 111 -2.10 0.00 0.49
N ARG A 112 -2.10 -0.18 -0.84
CA ARG A 112 -2.43 -1.47 -1.48
C ARG A 112 -1.39 -2.57 -1.20
N VAL A 113 -0.19 -2.19 -0.76
CA VAL A 113 0.89 -3.11 -0.37
C VAL A 113 1.01 -3.24 1.15
N ALA A 114 1.00 -2.11 1.87
CA ALA A 114 1.26 -2.06 3.31
C ALA A 114 0.18 -2.78 4.14
N GLY A 115 -1.11 -2.68 3.74
CA GLY A 115 -2.21 -3.33 4.45
C GLY A 115 -2.07 -4.85 4.51
N PRO A 116 -1.95 -5.54 3.37
CA PRO A 116 -1.65 -6.97 3.32
C PRO A 116 -0.41 -7.39 4.09
N LEU A 117 0.67 -6.60 4.01
CA LEU A 117 1.92 -6.89 4.69
C LEU A 117 1.77 -6.82 6.21
N HIS A 118 1.08 -5.80 6.73
CA HIS A 118 0.77 -5.71 8.15
C HIS A 118 -0.05 -6.92 8.64
N ARG A 119 -1.05 -7.34 7.85
CA ARG A 119 -1.85 -8.52 8.15
C ARG A 119 -1.01 -9.79 8.24
N ILE A 120 -0.09 -10.02 7.29
CA ILE A 120 0.86 -11.15 7.37
C ILE A 120 1.66 -11.09 8.67
N GLY A 121 2.16 -9.91 9.06
CA GLY A 121 2.91 -9.74 10.31
C GLY A 121 2.10 -10.09 11.56
N VAL A 122 0.85 -9.64 11.65
CA VAL A 122 -0.08 -9.98 12.76
C VAL A 122 -0.30 -11.49 12.82
N GLU A 123 -0.60 -12.11 11.68
CA GLU A 123 -0.90 -13.54 11.62
C GLU A 123 0.34 -14.41 11.87
N LEU A 124 1.52 -13.94 11.49
CA LEU A 124 2.79 -14.58 11.86
C LEU A 124 3.03 -14.51 13.37
N GLY A 125 2.60 -13.43 14.03
CA GLY A 125 2.57 -13.32 15.49
C GLY A 125 1.64 -14.36 16.13
N ASN A 126 0.42 -14.50 15.60
CA ASN A 126 -0.52 -15.55 16.03
C ASN A 126 0.09 -16.95 15.85
N LEU A 127 0.72 -17.20 14.71
CA LEU A 127 1.39 -18.46 14.40
C LEU A 127 2.54 -18.75 15.38
N LYS A 128 3.35 -17.73 15.70
CA LYS A 128 4.43 -17.81 16.71
C LYS A 128 3.88 -18.18 18.08
N ASP A 129 2.71 -17.66 18.44
CA ASP A 129 2.02 -17.95 19.71
C ASP A 129 1.24 -19.28 19.66
N GLY A 130 1.36 -20.03 18.55
CA GLY A 130 0.72 -21.33 18.35
C GLY A 130 -0.77 -21.26 18.04
N LYS A 131 -1.31 -20.10 17.66
CA LYS A 131 -2.72 -19.95 17.28
C LYS A 131 -2.88 -20.18 15.78
N TYR A 132 -3.64 -21.20 15.40
CA TYR A 132 -3.80 -21.62 14.02
C TYR A 132 -5.17 -21.25 13.43
N ALA A 133 -5.65 -20.03 13.67
CA ALA A 133 -6.97 -19.61 13.21
C ALA A 133 -7.10 -19.65 11.67
N PRO A 134 -8.29 -19.96 11.12
CA PRO A 134 -8.52 -19.92 9.67
C PRO A 134 -8.36 -18.49 9.13
N LEU A 135 -7.48 -18.33 8.15
CA LEU A 135 -7.25 -17.03 7.53
C LEU A 135 -8.26 -16.78 6.40
N ALA A 136 -8.94 -15.64 6.43
CA ALA A 136 -9.76 -15.15 5.32
C ALA A 136 -8.87 -14.58 4.17
N PRO A 137 -9.33 -14.61 2.91
CA PRO A 137 -8.59 -14.05 1.77
C PRO A 137 -8.38 -12.52 1.91
N LEU A 138 -7.45 -11.99 1.10
CA LEU A 138 -7.25 -10.55 0.98
C LEU A 138 -8.37 -9.88 0.20
N ARG A 139 -8.43 -8.55 0.30
CA ARG A 139 -9.43 -7.75 -0.39
C ARG A 139 -9.08 -7.66 -1.88
N LYS A 140 -10.11 -7.61 -2.74
CA LYS A 140 -9.94 -7.33 -4.16
C LYS A 140 -9.22 -5.98 -4.35
N GLY A 141 -8.09 -6.01 -5.04
CA GLY A 141 -7.24 -4.84 -5.28
C GLY A 141 -5.98 -4.79 -4.41
N ASP A 142 -5.71 -5.75 -3.54
CA ASP A 142 -4.44 -5.81 -2.83
C ASP A 142 -3.34 -6.42 -3.74
N GLU A 143 -2.14 -5.85 -3.73
CA GLU A 143 -1.05 -6.29 -4.65
C GLU A 143 -0.41 -7.61 -4.19
N LEU A 144 -0.35 -7.87 -2.88
CA LEU A 144 0.27 -9.08 -2.31
C LEU A 144 -0.67 -10.29 -2.26
N THR A 145 -1.65 -10.37 -3.17
CA THR A 145 -2.68 -11.42 -3.15
C THR A 145 -2.07 -12.82 -3.30
N ASP A 146 -1.15 -13.03 -4.23
CA ASP A 146 -0.54 -14.35 -4.48
C ASP A 146 0.36 -14.81 -3.32
N LEU A 147 1.19 -13.89 -2.80
CA LEU A 147 2.03 -14.16 -1.63
C LEU A 147 1.18 -14.54 -0.42
N TYR A 148 0.13 -13.77 -0.17
CA TYR A 148 -0.77 -14.02 0.95
C TYR A 148 -1.51 -15.34 0.79
N GLU A 149 -1.94 -15.69 -0.42
CA GLU A 149 -2.59 -16.99 -0.68
C GLU A 149 -1.64 -18.16 -0.41
N GLN A 150 -0.35 -18.05 -0.80
CA GLN A 150 0.66 -19.05 -0.43
C GLN A 150 0.85 -19.13 1.08
N PHE A 151 0.92 -17.98 1.77
CA PHE A 151 1.02 -17.91 3.23
C PHE A 151 -0.20 -18.57 3.91
N ARG A 152 -1.41 -18.31 3.44
CA ARG A 152 -2.64 -18.94 3.92
C ARG A 152 -2.60 -20.44 3.78
N ARG A 153 -2.16 -20.96 2.62
CA ARG A 153 -2.04 -22.40 2.38
C ARG A 153 -1.03 -23.04 3.31
N ALA A 154 0.10 -22.38 3.58
CA ALA A 154 1.07 -22.84 4.56
C ALA A 154 0.47 -22.91 5.97
N CYS A 155 -0.23 -21.86 6.41
CA CYS A 155 -0.90 -21.85 7.72
C CYS A 155 -2.01 -22.92 7.81
N ALA A 156 -2.78 -23.11 6.75
CA ALA A 156 -3.78 -24.17 6.68
C ALA A 156 -3.15 -25.56 6.79
N ALA A 157 -2.02 -25.81 6.13
CA ALA A 157 -1.31 -27.08 6.24
C ALA A 157 -0.80 -27.34 7.66
N LEU A 158 -0.30 -26.31 8.36
CA LEU A 158 0.10 -26.41 9.77
C LEU A 158 -1.10 -26.70 10.67
N ARG A 159 -2.22 -26.01 10.46
CA ARG A 159 -3.48 -26.27 11.18
C ARG A 159 -3.93 -27.72 10.99
N THR A 160 -3.99 -28.21 9.74
CA THR A 160 -4.39 -29.59 9.45
C THR A 160 -3.44 -30.61 10.07
N ARG A 161 -2.14 -30.30 10.16
CA ARG A 161 -1.19 -31.15 10.90
C ARG A 161 -1.54 -31.19 12.39
N GLU A 162 -1.79 -30.05 13.01
CA GLU A 162 -2.14 -29.97 14.43
C GLU A 162 -3.48 -30.67 14.74
N GLU A 163 -4.47 -30.57 13.84
CA GLU A 163 -5.75 -31.29 13.91
C GLU A 163 -5.53 -32.81 13.88
N ARG A 164 -4.68 -33.31 12.97
CA ARG A 164 -4.33 -34.75 12.92
C ARG A 164 -3.63 -35.22 14.17
N ASP A 165 -2.65 -34.45 14.67
CA ASP A 165 -1.92 -34.80 15.89
C ASP A 165 -2.86 -34.85 17.11
N THR A 166 -3.79 -33.90 17.19
CA THR A 166 -4.83 -33.84 18.23
C THR A 166 -5.75 -35.06 18.16
N GLU A 167 -6.18 -35.46 16.96
CA GLU A 167 -7.02 -36.64 16.77
C GLU A 167 -6.29 -37.96 17.11
N VAL A 168 -5.01 -38.07 16.76
CA VAL A 168 -4.19 -39.22 17.18
C VAL A 168 -4.09 -39.26 18.70
N LEU A 169 -3.80 -38.12 19.34
CA LEU A 169 -3.67 -38.04 20.80
C LEU A 169 -4.98 -38.40 21.50
N ARG A 170 -6.12 -37.94 20.97
CA ARG A 170 -7.45 -38.30 21.47
C ARG A 170 -7.68 -39.82 21.44
N ARG A 171 -7.36 -40.48 20.32
CA ARG A 171 -7.48 -41.94 20.19
C ARG A 171 -6.54 -42.70 21.14
N VAL A 172 -5.31 -42.23 21.32
CA VAL A 172 -4.35 -42.81 22.28
C VAL A 172 -4.89 -42.70 23.71
N ILE A 173 -5.44 -41.56 24.10
CA ILE A 173 -6.03 -41.34 25.43
C ILE A 173 -7.22 -42.29 25.66
N GLU A 174 -8.10 -42.46 24.68
CA GLU A 174 -9.24 -43.38 24.80
C GLU A 174 -8.79 -44.85 24.93
N ALA A 175 -7.78 -45.28 24.16
CA ALA A 175 -7.21 -46.63 24.32
C ALA A 175 -6.49 -46.82 25.67
N ALA A 176 -5.77 -45.79 26.13
CA ALA A 176 -5.07 -45.78 27.41
C ALA A 176 -6.03 -45.94 28.61
N LYS A 177 -7.20 -45.28 28.57
CA LYS A 177 -8.25 -45.41 29.60
C LYS A 177 -8.79 -46.83 29.74
N GLN A 178 -8.72 -47.63 28.68
CA GLN A 178 -9.20 -49.01 28.67
C GLN A 178 -8.14 -50.01 29.16
N SER A 179 -6.89 -49.57 29.35
CA SER A 179 -5.79 -50.44 29.75
C SER A 179 -5.70 -50.57 31.28
N PRO A 180 -5.75 -51.78 31.84
CA PRO A 180 -5.73 -52.00 33.29
C PRO A 180 -4.41 -51.61 33.98
N ASN A 181 -3.31 -51.49 33.22
CA ASN A 181 -1.96 -51.16 33.74
C ASN A 181 -1.51 -49.73 33.39
N MET A 182 -2.43 -48.83 33.03
CA MET A 182 -2.06 -47.47 32.65
C MET A 182 -1.61 -46.65 33.87
N ALA A 183 -0.42 -46.04 33.79
CA ALA A 183 0.03 -45.10 34.81
C ALA A 183 -0.85 -43.82 34.77
N HIS A 184 -1.52 -43.53 35.88
CA HIS A 184 -2.45 -42.40 36.01
C HIS A 184 -1.79 -41.05 35.69
N ASP A 185 -0.53 -40.87 36.09
CA ASP A 185 0.24 -39.64 35.84
C ASP A 185 0.49 -39.40 34.34
N LEU A 186 0.78 -40.47 33.58
CA LEU A 186 0.96 -40.38 32.13
C LEU A 186 -0.36 -40.05 31.43
N LEU A 187 -1.48 -40.63 31.88
CA LEU A 187 -2.80 -40.32 31.33
C LEU A 187 -3.16 -38.85 31.55
N ALA A 188 -2.87 -38.32 32.74
CA ALA A 188 -3.06 -36.91 33.06
C ALA A 188 -2.19 -35.99 32.18
N GLU A 189 -0.91 -36.35 31.96
CA GLU A 189 -0.02 -35.59 31.07
C GLU A 189 -0.55 -35.55 29.62
N LEU A 190 -1.01 -36.70 29.10
CA LEU A 190 -1.57 -36.77 27.75
C LEU A 190 -2.84 -35.90 27.61
N GLN A 191 -3.72 -35.92 28.61
CA GLN A 191 -4.91 -35.07 28.64
C GLN A 191 -4.57 -33.59 28.67
N GLN A 192 -3.58 -33.20 29.48
CA GLN A 192 -3.09 -31.81 29.52
C GLN A 192 -2.52 -31.39 28.15
N ARG A 193 -1.72 -32.25 27.51
CA ARG A 193 -1.17 -31.98 26.17
C ARG A 193 -2.28 -31.86 25.12
N LEU A 194 -3.34 -32.67 25.21
CA LEU A 194 -4.49 -32.58 24.32
C LEU A 194 -5.20 -31.22 24.48
N GLN A 195 -5.47 -30.80 25.72
CA GLN A 195 -6.12 -29.52 26.00
C GLN A 195 -5.31 -28.33 25.46
N VAL A 196 -3.98 -28.36 25.61
CA VAL A 196 -3.08 -27.34 25.06
C VAL A 196 -3.17 -27.32 23.53
N LYS A 197 -3.16 -28.47 22.86
CA LYS A 197 -3.28 -28.54 21.39
C LYS A 197 -4.66 -28.08 20.90
N GLU A 198 -5.74 -28.42 21.60
CA GLU A 198 -7.09 -27.97 21.26
C GLU A 198 -7.22 -26.45 21.41
N SER A 199 -6.61 -25.84 22.43
CA SER A 199 -6.62 -24.37 22.60
C SER A 199 -5.91 -23.61 21.49
N ARG A 200 -5.01 -24.27 20.75
CA ARG A 200 -4.29 -23.69 19.59
C ARG A 200 -5.14 -23.65 18.32
N LEU A 201 -6.21 -24.46 18.28
CA LEU A 201 -7.10 -24.61 17.12
C LEU A 201 -8.37 -23.74 17.21
N GLY A 202 -8.66 -23.18 18.38
CA GLY A 202 -9.73 -22.19 18.59
C GLY A 202 -9.37 -20.82 18.04
#